data_AF-A0A382K743-F1
#
_entry.id   AF-A0A382K743-F1
#
_cell.length_a   1.000
_cell.length_b   1.000
_cell.length_c   1.000
_cell.angle_alpha   90.00
_cell.angle_beta   90.00
_cell.angle_gamma   90.00
#
_symmetry.space_group_name_H-M   'P 1'
#
loop_
_entity.id
_entity.type
_entity.pdbx_description
1 polymer ?
#
loop_
_entity_poly.entity_id
_entity_poly.type
_entity_poly.pdbx_seq_one_letter_code
_entity_poly.pdbx_strand_id
1 'polypeptide(L)'
;MEIPYNVELREDTGLYNSKLGIWLFLASEIMLFGGLFSAYILLRTGAPVWPPIGADGHSVLHMLKETVPHATFNTIVLIGSSVTMVMAWVSLKQKELAKYKMYMGITIACACIFLIVKYFEYSHKIHEGFVPAHDTYMAQYFTLTGLHGLHIIGGIIV
;
A
#
# COMPACT_ATOMS: atom_id res chain seq x y z
N MET A 1 7.92 -36.28 7.90
CA MET A 1 6.83 -36.15 6.91
C MET A 1 7.30 -35.14 5.88
N GLU A 2 7.75 -35.60 4.72
CA GLU A 2 8.08 -34.66 3.63
C GLU A 2 6.78 -34.17 3.02
N ILE A 3 6.59 -32.85 3.00
CA ILE A 3 5.41 -32.24 2.39
C ILE A 3 5.69 -32.22 0.87
N PRO A 4 4.88 -32.91 0.05
CA PRO A 4 5.11 -32.99 -1.38
C PRO A 4 5.07 -31.60 -2.04
N TYR A 5 5.88 -31.40 -3.10
CA TYR A 5 5.99 -30.17 -3.91
C TYR A 5 6.49 -28.88 -3.22
N ASN A 6 7.18 -29.02 -2.09
CA ASN A 6 7.96 -27.93 -1.49
C ASN A 6 9.37 -27.82 -2.07
N VAL A 7 9.95 -28.95 -2.48
CA VAL A 7 11.32 -29.06 -3.02
C VAL A 7 11.33 -29.52 -4.48
N GLU A 8 10.28 -30.23 -4.88
CA GLU A 8 10.07 -30.68 -6.26
C GLU A 8 9.02 -29.84 -6.95
N LEU A 9 9.17 -29.65 -8.26
CA LEU A 9 8.20 -28.92 -9.07
C LEU A 9 6.97 -29.79 -9.29
N ARG A 10 5.79 -29.17 -9.21
CA ARG A 10 4.53 -29.85 -9.51
C ARG A 10 4.43 -30.10 -11.02
N GLU A 11 4.09 -31.32 -11.43
CA GLU A 11 4.09 -31.71 -12.86
C GLU A 11 3.06 -30.94 -13.71
N ASP A 12 1.94 -30.52 -13.10
CA ASP A 12 0.84 -29.85 -13.81
C ASP A 12 1.10 -28.36 -14.08
N THR A 13 1.78 -27.69 -13.17
CA THR A 13 1.94 -26.22 -13.13
C THR A 13 3.39 -25.78 -13.26
N GLY A 14 4.35 -26.69 -13.04
CA GLY A 14 5.78 -26.37 -13.05
C GLY A 14 6.19 -25.38 -11.94
N LEU A 15 5.42 -25.28 -10.86
CA LEU A 15 5.66 -24.36 -9.75
C LEU A 15 5.75 -25.11 -8.41
N TYR A 16 6.45 -24.50 -7.45
CA TYR A 16 6.43 -24.93 -6.04
C TYR A 16 5.12 -24.49 -5.36
N ASN A 17 4.66 -25.26 -4.38
CA ASN A 17 3.45 -24.94 -3.60
C ASN A 17 3.51 -23.54 -2.98
N SER A 18 4.65 -23.12 -2.44
CA SER A 18 4.83 -21.78 -1.86
C SER A 18 4.59 -20.68 -2.88
N LYS A 19 5.04 -20.86 -4.12
CA LYS A 19 4.86 -19.84 -5.18
C LYS A 19 3.40 -19.74 -5.60
N LEU A 20 2.72 -20.88 -5.71
CA LEU A 20 1.29 -20.94 -6.01
C LEU A 20 0.47 -20.30 -4.88
N GLY A 21 0.83 -20.56 -3.62
CA GLY A 21 0.22 -19.93 -2.44
C GLY A 21 0.33 -18.40 -2.47
N ILE A 22 1.50 -17.86 -2.81
CA ILE A 22 1.68 -16.40 -2.94
C ILE A 22 0.81 -15.83 -4.07
N TRP A 23 0.68 -16.51 -5.21
CA TRP A 23 -0.22 -16.05 -6.28
C TRP A 23 -1.69 -16.02 -5.86
N LEU A 24 -2.16 -17.04 -5.14
CA LEU A 24 -3.53 -17.08 -4.62
C LEU A 24 -3.75 -15.97 -3.58
N PHE A 25 -2.79 -15.75 -2.69
CA PHE A 25 -2.84 -14.67 -1.70
C PHE A 25 -2.88 -13.29 -2.38
N LEU A 26 -2.04 -13.05 -3.39
CA LEU A 26 -2.08 -11.80 -4.17
C LEU A 26 -3.42 -11.61 -4.89
N ALA A 27 -4.01 -12.68 -5.42
CA ALA A 27 -5.33 -12.63 -6.03
C ALA A 27 -6.42 -12.25 -5.01
N SER A 28 -6.38 -12.80 -3.79
CA SER A 28 -7.34 -12.40 -2.74
C SER A 28 -7.18 -10.94 -2.33
N GLU A 29 -5.95 -10.43 -2.24
CA GLU A 29 -5.70 -9.02 -1.92
C GLU A 29 -6.21 -8.08 -3.01
N ILE A 30 -6.07 -8.44 -4.29
CA ILE A 30 -6.66 -7.68 -5.40
C ILE A 30 -8.18 -7.60 -5.27
N MET A 31 -8.84 -8.69 -4.87
CA MET A 31 -10.28 -8.71 -4.67
C MET A 31 -10.71 -7.86 -3.46
N LEU A 32 -9.94 -7.91 -2.36
CA LEU A 32 -10.17 -7.11 -1.15
C LEU A 32 -10.13 -5.60 -1.47
N PHE A 33 -9.04 -5.13 -2.07
CA PHE A 33 -8.93 -3.73 -2.50
C PHE A 33 -9.91 -3.39 -3.62
N GLY A 34 -10.20 -4.33 -4.52
CA GLY A 34 -11.20 -4.18 -5.57
C GLY A 34 -12.58 -3.81 -5.01
N GLY A 35 -13.03 -4.52 -3.97
CA GLY A 35 -14.30 -4.21 -3.29
C GLY A 35 -14.31 -2.81 -2.66
N LEU A 36 -13.22 -2.42 -2.01
CA LEU A 36 -13.09 -1.08 -1.42
C LEU A 36 -13.05 0.03 -2.50
N PHE A 37 -12.38 -0.19 -3.63
CA PHE A 37 -12.40 0.75 -4.75
C PHE A 37 -13.80 0.83 -5.39
N SER A 38 -14.51 -0.30 -5.54
CA SER A 38 -15.89 -0.29 -6.02
C SER A 38 -16.82 0.51 -5.10
N ALA A 39 -16.70 0.36 -3.78
CA ALA A 39 -17.45 1.15 -2.81
C ALA A 39 -17.16 2.66 -2.97
N TYR A 40 -15.89 3.04 -3.13
CA TYR A 40 -15.50 4.44 -3.41
C TYR A 40 -16.13 4.98 -4.70
N ILE A 41 -16.13 4.20 -5.78
CA ILE A 41 -16.72 4.60 -7.07
C ILE A 41 -18.23 4.82 -6.92
N LEU A 42 -18.95 3.94 -6.22
CA LEU A 42 -20.37 4.09 -5.98
C LEU A 42 -20.70 5.33 -5.15
N LEU A 43 -19.92 5.61 -4.11
CA LEU A 43 -20.05 6.85 -3.32
C LEU A 43 -19.78 8.09 -4.19
N ARG A 44 -18.78 8.03 -5.06
CA ARG A 44 -18.40 9.12 -5.97
C ARG A 44 -19.49 9.45 -6.98
N THR A 45 -20.12 8.44 -7.57
CA THR A 45 -21.12 8.60 -8.64
C THR A 45 -22.52 8.89 -8.09
N GLY A 46 -22.82 8.41 -6.88
CA GLY A 46 -24.10 8.68 -6.19
C GLY A 46 -24.18 10.06 -5.53
N ALA A 47 -23.06 10.76 -5.35
CA ALA A 47 -23.03 12.07 -4.70
C ALA A 47 -23.22 13.23 -5.70
N PRO A 48 -24.16 14.17 -5.45
CA PRO A 48 -24.39 15.33 -6.32
C PRO A 48 -23.23 16.35 -6.31
N VAL A 49 -22.47 16.41 -5.22
CA VAL A 49 -21.27 17.25 -5.06
C VAL A 49 -20.14 16.36 -4.52
N TRP A 50 -18.94 16.49 -5.09
CA TRP A 50 -17.78 15.72 -4.68
C TRP A 50 -16.45 16.47 -4.86
N PRO A 51 -15.49 16.32 -3.93
CA PRO A 51 -15.62 15.65 -2.63
C PRO A 51 -16.70 16.33 -1.76
N PRO A 52 -17.27 15.63 -0.76
CA PRO A 52 -18.33 16.19 0.08
C PRO A 52 -17.88 17.54 0.65
N ILE A 53 -18.82 18.50 0.72
CA ILE A 53 -18.58 19.71 1.50
C ILE A 53 -18.61 19.25 2.96
N GLY A 54 -17.54 19.51 3.71
CA GLY A 54 -17.47 19.14 5.13
C GLY A 54 -18.59 19.82 5.93
N ALA A 55 -18.95 19.25 7.09
CA ALA A 55 -20.01 19.78 7.95
C ALA A 55 -19.75 21.23 8.41
N ASP A 56 -18.50 21.66 8.32
CA ASP A 56 -17.87 22.92 8.67
C ASP A 56 -17.76 23.91 7.49
N GLY A 57 -18.19 23.55 6.28
CA GLY A 57 -18.21 24.43 5.11
C GLY A 57 -16.85 24.63 4.42
N HIS A 58 -15.77 24.08 4.97
CA HIS A 58 -14.48 24.00 4.30
C HIS A 58 -14.51 22.87 3.27
N SER A 59 -14.11 23.18 2.03
CA SER A 59 -14.06 22.14 0.99
C SER A 59 -12.94 21.16 1.31
N VAL A 60 -13.26 19.86 1.39
CA VAL A 60 -12.29 18.75 1.38
C VAL A 60 -11.27 18.90 0.24
N LEU A 61 -11.65 19.62 -0.83
CA LEU A 61 -10.81 20.01 -1.96
C LEU A 61 -9.57 20.84 -1.57
N HIS A 62 -9.68 21.76 -0.61
CA HIS A 62 -8.55 22.59 -0.16
C HIS A 62 -7.49 21.72 0.53
N MET A 63 -7.95 20.87 1.45
CA MET A 63 -7.11 19.91 2.15
C MET A 63 -6.49 18.88 1.18
N LEU A 64 -7.24 18.41 0.17
CA LEU A 64 -6.69 17.56 -0.89
C LEU A 64 -5.54 18.27 -1.63
N LYS A 65 -5.69 19.55 -1.96
CA LYS A 65 -4.67 20.34 -2.65
C LYS A 65 -3.39 20.49 -1.84
N GLU A 66 -3.47 20.67 -0.53
CA GLU A 66 -2.31 20.70 0.37
C GLU A 66 -1.67 19.33 0.58
N THR A 67 -2.46 18.27 0.45
CA THR A 67 -1.99 16.89 0.54
C THR A 67 -1.27 16.43 -0.73
N VAL A 68 -1.60 16.97 -1.90
CA VAL A 68 -1.05 16.54 -3.21
C VAL A 68 0.49 16.49 -3.22
N PRO A 69 1.24 17.53 -2.78
CA PRO A 69 2.71 17.47 -2.78
C PRO A 69 3.28 16.34 -1.93
N HIS A 70 2.73 16.14 -0.72
CA HIS A 70 3.13 15.08 0.20
C HIS A 70 2.81 13.69 -0.37
N ALA A 71 1.64 13.54 -0.99
CA ALA A 71 1.22 12.30 -1.64
C ALA A 71 2.09 11.98 -2.87
N THR A 72 2.42 12.98 -3.69
CA THR A 72 3.33 12.81 -4.84
C THR A 72 4.72 12.39 -4.39
N PHE A 73 5.27 13.04 -3.35
CA PHE A 73 6.55 12.68 -2.78
C PHE A 73 6.57 11.22 -2.31
N ASN A 74 5.56 10.81 -1.52
CA ASN A 74 5.42 9.43 -1.06
C ASN A 74 5.31 8.42 -2.21
N THR A 75 4.62 8.79 -3.28
CA THR A 75 4.48 7.95 -4.47
C THR A 75 5.83 7.74 -5.16
N ILE A 76 6.62 8.81 -5.32
CA ILE A 76 7.97 8.72 -5.89
C ILE A 76 8.86 7.84 -5.01
N VAL A 77 8.78 7.98 -3.68
CA VAL A 77 9.54 7.14 -2.74
C VAL A 77 9.19 5.66 -2.90
N LEU A 78 7.91 5.29 -2.99
CA LEU A 78 7.51 3.89 -3.15
C LEU A 78 7.86 3.31 -4.53
N ILE A 79 7.77 4.11 -5.60
CA ILE A 79 8.21 3.68 -6.93
C ILE A 79 9.73 3.45 -6.91
N GLY A 80 10.49 4.37 -6.30
CA GLY A 80 11.93 4.22 -6.11
C GLY A 80 12.27 2.95 -5.30
N SER A 81 11.53 2.70 -4.21
CA SER A 81 11.66 1.50 -3.39
C SER A 81 11.39 0.20 -4.16
N SER A 82 10.50 0.23 -5.15
CA SER A 82 10.21 -0.95 -5.98
C SER A 82 11.41 -1.30 -6.87
N VAL A 83 12.10 -0.28 -7.39
CA VAL A 83 13.33 -0.46 -8.18
C VAL A 83 14.44 -1.05 -7.32
N THR A 84 14.63 -0.56 -6.09
CA THR A 84 15.67 -1.08 -5.18
C THR A 84 15.39 -2.52 -4.77
N MET A 85 14.12 -2.90 -4.61
CA MET A 85 13.74 -4.30 -4.35
C MET A 85 14.11 -5.23 -5.51
N VAL A 86 13.86 -4.83 -6.76
CA VAL A 86 14.28 -5.61 -7.93
C VAL A 86 15.81 -5.72 -8.00
N MET A 87 16.54 -4.65 -7.73
CA MET A 87 18.02 -4.68 -7.67
C MET A 87 18.55 -5.60 -6.56
N ALA A 88 17.88 -5.66 -5.41
CA ALA A 88 18.20 -6.60 -4.34
C ALA A 88 18.04 -8.05 -4.82
N TRP A 89 16.93 -8.35 -5.50
CA TRP A 89 16.68 -9.70 -6.05
C TRP A 89 17.70 -10.09 -7.13
N VAL A 90 18.06 -9.18 -8.03
CA VAL A 90 19.12 -9.43 -9.05
C VAL A 90 20.46 -9.68 -8.38
N SER A 91 20.83 -8.89 -7.37
CA SER A 91 22.08 -9.06 -6.62
C SER A 91 22.14 -10.41 -5.92
N LEU A 92 21.00 -10.85 -5.36
CA LEU A 92 20.89 -12.18 -4.74
C LEU A 92 21.09 -13.30 -5.76
N LYS A 93 20.52 -13.17 -6.96
CA LYS A 93 20.75 -14.12 -8.08
C LYS A 93 22.20 -14.18 -8.52
N GLN A 94 22.92 -13.05 -8.47
CA GLN A 94 24.35 -12.97 -8.77
C GLN A 94 25.24 -13.44 -7.61
N LYS A 95 24.66 -13.89 -6.48
CA LYS A 95 25.36 -14.28 -5.24
C LYS A 95 26.15 -13.12 -4.59
N GLU A 96 25.82 -11.88 -4.92
CA GLU A 96 26.44 -10.66 -4.40
C GLU A 96 25.73 -10.22 -3.11
N LEU A 97 26.05 -10.89 -1.99
CA LEU A 97 25.33 -10.68 -0.71
C LEU A 97 25.49 -9.27 -0.13
N ALA A 98 26.63 -8.61 -0.34
CA ALA A 98 26.86 -7.25 0.14
C ALA A 98 25.89 -6.26 -0.53
N LYS A 99 25.74 -6.36 -1.86
CA LYS A 99 24.82 -5.53 -2.64
C LYS A 99 23.36 -5.84 -2.29
N TYR A 100 23.02 -7.11 -2.12
CA TYR A 100 21.68 -7.51 -1.65
C TYR A 100 21.32 -6.83 -0.32
N LYS A 101 22.19 -6.89 0.69
CA LYS A 101 21.94 -6.25 2.00
C LYS A 101 21.79 -4.74 1.88
N MET A 102 22.61 -4.09 1.05
CA MET A 102 22.53 -2.66 0.81
C MET A 102 21.19 -2.27 0.18
N TYR A 103 20.80 -2.91 -0.93
CA TYR A 103 19.54 -2.60 -1.61
C TYR A 103 18.31 -2.94 -0.77
N MET A 104 18.34 -4.05 -0.03
CA MET A 104 17.28 -4.39 0.92
C MET A 104 17.14 -3.35 2.03
N GLY A 105 18.26 -2.90 2.60
CA GLY A 105 18.27 -1.82 3.60
C GLY A 105 17.68 -0.51 3.06
N ILE A 106 17.98 -0.17 1.81
CA ILE A 106 17.40 1.02 1.15
C ILE A 106 15.87 0.86 0.98
N THR A 107 15.39 -0.31 0.53
CA THR A 107 13.95 -0.59 0.40
C THR A 107 13.22 -0.43 1.73
N ILE A 108 13.76 -0.97 2.82
CA ILE A 108 13.17 -0.83 4.17
C ILE A 108 13.19 0.64 4.61
N ALA A 109 14.29 1.37 4.37
CA ALA A 109 14.36 2.78 4.70
C ALA A 109 13.31 3.62 3.95
N CYS A 110 13.11 3.36 2.65
CA CYS A 110 12.06 4.01 1.86
C CYS A 110 10.66 3.70 2.40
N ALA A 111 10.39 2.46 2.82
CA ALA A 111 9.12 2.08 3.42
C ALA A 111 8.89 2.80 4.77
N CYS A 112 9.92 2.92 5.61
CA CYS A 112 9.85 3.71 6.84
C CYS A 112 9.58 5.20 6.58
N ILE A 113 10.24 5.80 5.57
CA ILE A 113 9.99 7.19 5.18
C ILE A 113 8.52 7.37 4.78
N PHE A 114 7.98 6.47 3.97
CA PHE A 114 6.57 6.49 3.58
C PHE A 114 5.63 6.49 4.80
N LEU A 115 5.87 5.60 5.77
CA LEU A 115 5.06 5.50 6.99
C LEU A 115 5.14 6.77 7.84
N ILE A 116 6.33 7.38 7.96
CA ILE A 116 6.52 8.64 8.70
C ILE A 116 5.74 9.78 8.05
N VAL A 117 5.86 9.97 6.73
CA VAL A 117 5.12 11.02 6.04
C VAL A 117 3.61 10.79 6.16
N LYS A 118 3.15 9.53 6.05
CA LYS A 118 1.74 9.19 6.25
C LYS A 118 1.25 9.47 7.67
N TYR A 119 2.07 9.22 8.68
CA TYR A 119 1.75 9.54 10.06
C TYR A 119 1.53 11.05 10.25
N PHE A 120 2.40 11.90 9.68
CA PHE A 120 2.23 13.35 9.73
C PHE A 120 0.97 13.81 8.97
N GLU A 121 0.72 13.24 7.79
CA GLU A 121 -0.48 13.53 7.00
C GLU A 121 -1.77 13.16 7.76
N TYR A 122 -1.80 12.02 8.46
CA TYR A 122 -2.94 11.61 9.27
C TYR A 122 -3.12 12.48 10.51
N SER A 123 -2.03 12.75 11.22
CA SER A 123 -2.07 13.57 12.42
C SER A 123 -2.61 14.97 12.10
N HIS A 124 -2.11 15.58 11.02
CA HIS A 124 -2.58 16.89 10.57
C HIS A 124 -4.09 16.88 10.24
N LYS A 125 -4.58 15.90 9.48
CA LYS A 125 -6.02 15.76 9.17
C LYS A 125 -6.89 15.58 10.41
N ILE A 126 -6.44 14.76 11.35
CA ILE A 126 -7.16 14.51 12.62
C ILE A 126 -7.21 15.80 13.47
N HIS A 127 -6.11 16.57 13.51
CA HIS A 127 -6.07 17.85 14.21
C HIS A 127 -7.01 18.90 13.60
N GLU A 128 -7.22 18.86 12.29
CA GLU A 128 -8.20 19.70 11.59
C GLU A 128 -9.65 19.20 11.73
N GLY A 129 -9.89 18.10 12.44
CA GLY A 129 -11.23 17.55 12.67
C GLY A 129 -11.71 16.55 11.60
N PHE A 130 -10.89 16.28 10.57
CA PHE A 130 -11.16 15.26 9.56
C PHE A 130 -10.86 13.86 10.10
N VAL A 131 -11.79 13.37 10.92
CA VAL A 131 -11.75 12.02 11.50
C VAL A 131 -12.59 11.04 10.66
N PRO A 132 -12.39 9.71 10.79
CA PRO A 132 -13.19 8.72 10.05
C PRO A 132 -14.70 8.84 10.28
N ALA A 133 -15.13 9.38 11.43
CA ALA A 133 -16.54 9.59 11.76
C ALA A 133 -17.15 10.87 11.13
N HIS A 134 -16.34 11.72 10.49
CA HIS A 134 -16.77 13.01 9.95
C HIS A 134 -17.76 12.85 8.79
N ASP A 135 -17.42 12.01 7.82
CA ASP A 135 -18.26 11.71 6.67
C ASP A 135 -17.87 10.36 6.04
N THR A 136 -18.70 9.87 5.12
CA THR A 136 -18.48 8.59 4.43
C THR A 136 -17.23 8.60 3.54
N TYR A 137 -16.80 9.76 3.06
CA TYR A 137 -15.59 9.90 2.27
C TYR A 137 -14.33 9.73 3.14
N MET A 138 -14.29 10.33 4.32
CA MET A 138 -13.23 10.19 5.31
C MET A 138 -13.16 8.76 5.83
N ALA A 139 -14.30 8.15 6.16
CA ALA A 139 -14.36 6.74 6.54
C ALA A 139 -13.72 5.84 5.46
N GLN A 140 -14.08 6.05 4.19
CA GLN A 140 -13.55 5.28 3.07
C GLN A 140 -12.06 5.57 2.82
N TYR A 141 -11.66 6.84 2.87
CA TYR A 141 -10.27 7.27 2.72
C TYR A 141 -9.37 6.59 3.73
N PHE A 142 -9.65 6.76 5.04
CA PHE A 142 -8.84 6.17 6.11
C PHE A 142 -8.82 4.65 6.08
N THR A 143 -9.93 4.01 5.66
CA THR A 143 -9.99 2.55 5.53
C THR A 143 -9.07 2.06 4.40
N LEU A 144 -9.18 2.64 3.20
CA LEU A 144 -8.35 2.28 2.03
C LEU A 144 -6.86 2.52 2.30
N THR A 145 -6.51 3.74 2.73
CA THR A 145 -5.10 4.12 2.94
C THR A 145 -4.52 3.49 4.21
N GLY A 146 -5.34 3.28 5.24
CA GLY A 146 -4.94 2.58 6.47
C GLY A 146 -4.66 1.10 6.22
N LEU A 147 -5.54 0.40 5.51
CA LEU A 147 -5.31 -0.99 5.12
C LEU A 147 -4.05 -1.12 4.25
N HIS A 148 -3.84 -0.21 3.30
CA HIS A 148 -2.61 -0.19 2.52
C HIS A 148 -1.35 0.03 3.39
N GLY A 149 -1.42 0.93 4.37
CA GLY A 149 -0.34 1.12 5.34
C GLY A 149 -0.02 -0.15 6.15
N LEU A 150 -1.06 -0.89 6.58
CA LEU A 150 -0.88 -2.18 7.26
C LEU A 150 -0.20 -3.22 6.37
N HIS A 151 -0.51 -3.25 5.07
CA HIS A 151 0.16 -4.12 4.11
C HIS A 151 1.65 -3.80 3.98
N ILE A 152 2.02 -2.51 3.97
CA ILE A 152 3.42 -2.09 3.93
C ILE A 152 4.14 -2.54 5.21
N ILE A 153 3.52 -2.36 6.38
CA ILE A 153 4.09 -2.84 7.66
C ILE A 153 4.29 -4.36 7.61
N GLY A 154 3.29 -5.11 7.16
CA GLY A 154 3.39 -6.56 6.98
C GLY A 154 4.53 -6.95 6.04
N GLY A 155 4.69 -6.21 4.93
CA GLY A 155 5.78 -6.41 3.97
C GLY A 155 7.17 -6.03 4.47
N ILE A 156 7.30 -5.18 5.49
CA ILE A 156 8.59 -4.90 6.15
C ILE A 156 8.99 -6.04 7.10
N ILE A 157 8.00 -6.68 7.74
CA ILE A 157 8.23 -7.73 8.74
C ILE A 157 8.64 -9.06 8.08
N VAL A 158 8.13 -9.36 6.89
CA VAL A 158 8.35 -10.60 6.14
C VAL A 158 9.54 -10.49 5.20
#